data_AF-A0A5R9DUM7-F1
#
_entry.id   AF-A0A5R9DUM7-F1
#
_cell.length_a   1.000
_cell.length_b   1.000
_cell.length_c   1.000
_cell.angle_alpha   90.00
_cell.angle_beta   90.00
_cell.angle_gamma   90.00
#
_symmetry.space_group_name_H-M   'P 1'
#
loop_
_entity.id
_entity.type
_entity.pdbx_description
1 polymer ?
#
loop_
_entity_poly.entity_id
_entity_poly.type
_entity_poly.pdbx_seq_one_letter_code
_entity_poly.pdbx_strand_id
1 'polypeptide(L)'
;MPEVCPEYPLRVHGTDPDGDVPEVNVSQRNAARLLELLGLRPGVSADSAAHQAEAPANSVEPTNQRPLTGDGAGDTTAEDFLGRVLVALALTPEDEGIDGYWSGRTHMGGRRAGYLQQRLAELHALAQWCAARGRGVVWG
;
A
#
# COMPACT_ATOMS: atom_id res chain seq x y z
N MET A 1 -17.55 -5.40 32.57
CA MET A 1 -17.32 -4.18 31.77
C MET A 1 -17.37 -4.59 30.31
N PRO A 2 -18.08 -3.86 29.42
CA PRO A 2 -18.10 -4.25 28.00
C PRO A 2 -16.72 -4.02 27.39
N GLU A 3 -16.18 -5.02 26.70
CA GLU A 3 -14.82 -5.02 26.14
C GLU A 3 -14.69 -4.33 24.77
N VAL A 4 -15.75 -3.70 24.26
CA VAL A 4 -15.75 -3.09 22.93
C VAL A 4 -16.53 -1.77 22.94
N CYS A 5 -15.84 -0.68 22.61
CA CYS A 5 -16.48 0.62 22.37
C CYS A 5 -17.29 0.57 21.07
N PRO A 6 -18.60 0.87 21.08
CA PRO A 6 -19.46 0.75 19.90
C PRO A 6 -19.20 1.80 18.82
N GLU A 7 -18.48 2.89 19.14
CA GLU A 7 -18.28 4.04 18.24
C GLU A 7 -17.03 3.93 17.35
N TYR A 8 -16.11 3.01 17.66
CA TYR A 8 -14.89 2.75 16.89
C TYR A 8 -14.58 1.25 16.83
N PRO A 9 -15.23 0.47 15.95
CA PRO A 9 -14.83 -0.91 15.73
C PRO A 9 -13.51 -0.92 14.93
N LEU A 10 -12.38 -0.78 15.63
CA LEU A 10 -11.07 -1.13 15.09
C LEU A 10 -11.05 -2.65 14.92
N ARG A 11 -11.39 -3.12 13.72
CA ARG A 11 -11.20 -4.52 13.36
C ARG A 11 -9.74 -4.72 13.02
N VAL A 12 -8.97 -5.20 13.99
CA VAL A 12 -7.63 -5.71 13.76
C VAL A 12 -7.80 -6.97 12.91
N HIS A 13 -7.55 -6.85 11.62
CA HIS A 13 -7.34 -8.02 10.79
C HIS A 13 -5.99 -8.62 11.21
N GLY A 14 -5.98 -9.91 11.53
CA GLY A 14 -4.72 -10.62 11.69
C GLY A 14 -3.97 -10.55 10.36
N THR A 15 -2.84 -9.85 10.35
CA THR A 15 -1.82 -10.07 9.33
C THR A 15 -1.41 -11.52 9.50
N ASP A 16 -1.94 -12.37 8.62
CA ASP A 16 -1.62 -13.76 8.42
C ASP A 16 -1.17 -14.58 9.67
N PRO A 17 -2.06 -15.38 10.29
CA PRO A 17 -1.74 -16.13 11.50
C PRO A 17 -0.59 -17.14 11.30
N ASP A 18 -0.29 -17.53 10.06
CA ASP A 18 0.75 -18.49 9.70
C ASP A 18 2.09 -17.82 9.30
N GLY A 19 2.11 -16.51 9.07
CA GLY A 19 3.32 -15.73 8.71
C GLY A 19 3.89 -16.01 7.31
N ASP A 20 3.11 -16.65 6.44
CA ASP A 20 3.43 -17.00 5.05
C ASP A 20 3.18 -15.86 4.04
N VAL A 21 2.41 -14.83 4.40
CA VAL A 21 2.10 -13.69 3.54
C VAL A 21 3.28 -12.72 3.54
N PRO A 22 3.88 -12.45 2.37
CA PRO A 22 4.99 -11.52 2.28
C PRO A 22 4.54 -10.10 2.61
N GLU A 23 5.34 -9.40 3.44
CA GLU A 23 5.14 -8.00 3.80
C GLU A 23 6.41 -7.20 3.46
N VAL A 24 6.23 -5.97 2.97
CA VAL A 24 7.32 -5.01 2.77
C VAL A 24 7.12 -3.84 3.73
N ASN A 25 7.91 -3.82 4.80
CA ASN A 25 7.86 -2.75 5.79
C ASN A 25 8.82 -1.60 5.42
N VAL A 26 8.32 -0.37 5.48
CA VAL A 26 9.07 0.86 5.16
C VAL A 26 8.63 2.01 6.06
N SER A 27 9.54 2.96 6.31
CA SER A 27 9.17 4.19 7.03
C SER A 27 8.07 4.96 6.27
N GLN A 28 7.20 5.67 7.00
CA GLN A 28 6.07 6.42 6.42
C GLN A 28 6.49 7.35 5.27
N ARG A 29 7.64 8.03 5.39
CA ARG A 29 8.18 8.90 4.34
C ARG A 29 8.54 8.11 3.07
N ASN A 30 9.13 6.93 3.22
CA ASN A 30 9.46 6.07 2.10
C ASN A 30 8.21 5.40 1.52
N ALA A 31 7.22 5.06 2.34
CA ALA A 31 5.93 4.55 1.89
C ALA A 31 5.25 5.56 0.96
N ALA A 32 5.12 6.83 1.39
CA ALA A 32 4.57 7.90 0.57
C ALA A 32 5.32 8.04 -0.77
N ARG A 33 6.65 7.98 -0.74
CA ARG A 33 7.47 8.06 -1.94
C ARG A 33 7.27 6.88 -2.89
N LEU A 34 7.15 5.67 -2.37
CA LEU A 34 6.87 4.47 -3.17
C LEU A 34 5.47 4.54 -3.78
N LEU A 35 4.46 4.97 -3.01
CA LEU A 35 3.10 5.16 -3.50
C LEU A 35 3.02 6.22 -4.62
N GLU A 36 3.78 7.31 -4.51
CA GLU A 36 3.94 8.28 -5.61
C GLU A 36 4.50 7.64 -6.88
N LEU A 37 5.55 6.81 -6.76
CA LEU A 37 6.16 6.11 -7.91
C LEU A 37 5.20 5.11 -8.55
N LEU A 38 4.33 4.47 -7.76
CA LEU A 38 3.29 3.56 -8.24
C LEU A 38 2.06 4.30 -8.80
N GLY A 39 2.04 5.63 -8.74
CA GLY A 39 0.88 6.43 -9.13
C GLY A 39 -0.34 6.24 -8.21
N LEU A 40 -0.13 5.69 -7.02
CA LEU A 40 -1.15 5.45 -5.99
C LEU A 40 -1.14 6.63 -5.03
N ARG A 41 -1.61 7.79 -5.48
CA ARG A 41 -1.58 8.99 -4.65
C ARG A 41 -2.61 8.89 -3.51
N PRO A 42 -2.22 9.24 -2.27
CA PRO A 42 -3.18 9.45 -1.21
C PRO A 42 -4.17 10.55 -1.64
N GLY A 43 -5.45 10.21 -1.85
CA GLY A 43 -6.52 11.17 -2.14
C GLY A 43 -7.01 11.33 -3.58
N VAL A 44 -6.61 10.50 -4.55
CA VAL A 44 -7.32 10.39 -5.84
C VAL A 44 -8.00 9.03 -5.92
N SER A 45 -9.24 8.97 -5.42
CA SER A 45 -10.16 7.91 -5.81
C SER A 45 -10.29 7.94 -7.33
N ALA A 46 -10.03 6.81 -7.97
CA ALA A 46 -10.14 6.61 -9.42
C ALA A 46 -11.60 6.63 -9.93
N ASP A 47 -12.55 7.18 -9.16
CA ASP A 47 -13.99 7.18 -9.44
C ASP A 47 -14.50 8.40 -10.21
N SER A 48 -13.62 9.24 -10.77
CA SER A 48 -14.05 10.37 -11.61
C SER A 48 -14.09 10.06 -13.11
N ALA A 49 -13.84 8.82 -13.54
CA ALA A 49 -13.91 8.42 -14.95
C ALA A 49 -14.87 7.24 -15.16
N ALA A 50 -16.14 7.58 -15.37
CA ALA A 50 -17.18 6.81 -16.06
C ALA A 50 -17.83 5.61 -15.34
N HIS A 51 -19.00 5.81 -14.75
CA HIS A 51 -20.29 5.50 -15.39
C HIS A 51 -21.47 6.04 -14.56
N GLN A 52 -22.26 6.95 -15.13
CA GLN A 52 -23.63 7.16 -14.69
C GLN A 52 -24.45 5.95 -15.14
N ALA A 53 -25.08 5.25 -14.19
CA ALA A 53 -26.27 4.45 -14.45
C ALA A 53 -27.09 4.32 -13.15
N GLU A 54 -28.30 4.88 -13.16
CA GLU A 54 -29.28 4.78 -12.07
C GLU A 54 -29.92 3.38 -11.97
N ALA A 55 -30.10 2.92 -10.71
CA ALA A 55 -31.12 2.01 -10.15
C ALA A 55 -31.14 0.50 -10.51
N PRO A 56 -31.75 -0.41 -9.68
CA PRO A 56 -32.57 -0.20 -8.48
C PRO A 56 -32.16 -1.00 -7.20
N ALA A 57 -32.81 -0.65 -6.09
CA ALA A 57 -32.72 -1.26 -4.78
C ALA A 57 -33.37 -2.67 -4.72
N ASN A 58 -32.56 -3.70 -4.42
CA ASN A 58 -32.85 -4.87 -3.58
C ASN A 58 -32.00 -6.08 -4.01
N SER A 59 -31.05 -6.50 -3.16
CA SER A 59 -30.85 -7.90 -2.72
C SER A 59 -29.50 -8.07 -2.00
N VAL A 60 -29.62 -8.26 -0.69
CA VAL A 60 -28.83 -9.03 0.31
C VAL A 60 -27.50 -9.71 -0.12
N GLU A 61 -26.43 -9.36 0.64
CA GLU A 61 -25.17 -10.08 1.00
C GLU A 61 -23.94 -10.14 0.05
N PRO A 62 -22.71 -10.40 0.57
CA PRO A 62 -22.02 -9.81 1.73
C PRO A 62 -20.56 -9.42 1.38
N THR A 63 -20.11 -8.18 1.56
CA THR A 63 -18.65 -7.89 1.58
C THR A 63 -18.34 -6.70 2.48
N ASN A 64 -17.97 -7.01 3.72
CA ASN A 64 -17.42 -6.05 4.67
C ASN A 64 -15.97 -5.71 4.29
N GLN A 65 -15.78 -4.87 3.28
CA GLN A 65 -14.52 -4.16 3.06
C GLN A 65 -14.80 -2.68 3.25
N ARG A 66 -14.46 -2.20 4.44
CA ARG A 66 -14.49 -0.78 4.75
C ARG A 66 -13.05 -0.28 4.52
N PRO A 67 -12.83 0.80 3.73
CA PRO A 67 -11.48 1.27 3.44
C PRO A 67 -10.75 1.62 4.72
N LEU A 68 -9.47 1.25 4.82
CA LEU A 68 -8.58 1.78 5.85
C LEU A 68 -8.47 3.30 5.60
N THR A 69 -9.19 4.11 6.38
CA THR A 69 -9.31 5.56 6.19
C THR A 69 -8.11 6.31 6.76
N GLY A 70 -6.90 5.95 6.34
CA GLY A 70 -5.74 6.84 6.41
C GLY A 70 -5.52 7.40 5.02
N ASP A 71 -5.11 8.68 4.90
CA ASP A 71 -4.99 9.34 3.59
C ASP A 71 -4.15 8.52 2.58
N GLY A 72 -3.25 7.64 3.03
CA GLY A 72 -2.41 6.78 2.19
C GLY A 72 -2.60 5.27 2.31
N ALA A 73 -3.73 4.78 2.83
CA ALA A 73 -4.05 3.35 2.82
C ALA A 73 -4.96 2.99 1.64
N GLY A 74 -4.89 1.75 1.16
CA GLY A 74 -5.69 1.30 0.02
C GLY A 74 -5.45 -0.17 -0.34
N ASP A 75 -6.20 -0.63 -1.33
CA ASP A 75 -6.11 -1.97 -1.88
C ASP A 75 -6.25 -1.94 -3.41
N THR A 76 -5.70 -2.96 -4.08
CA THR A 76 -5.90 -3.21 -5.51
C THR A 76 -5.65 -4.69 -5.84
N THR A 77 -5.94 -5.09 -7.07
CA THR A 77 -5.62 -6.44 -7.55
C THR A 77 -4.11 -6.62 -7.72
N ALA A 78 -3.61 -7.84 -7.54
CA ALA A 78 -2.17 -8.10 -7.68
C ALA A 78 -1.66 -7.78 -9.09
N GLU A 79 -2.47 -7.97 -10.12
CA GLU A 79 -2.12 -7.68 -11.51
C GLU A 79 -1.96 -6.17 -11.76
N ASP A 80 -2.89 -5.35 -11.27
CA ASP A 80 -2.79 -3.89 -11.38
C ASP A 80 -1.59 -3.37 -10.58
N PHE A 81 -1.39 -3.89 -9.36
CA PHE A 81 -0.23 -3.54 -8.54
C PHE A 81 1.08 -3.93 -9.22
N LEU A 82 1.18 -5.15 -9.77
CA LEU A 82 2.36 -5.62 -10.49
C LEU A 82 2.66 -4.76 -11.71
N GLY A 83 1.63 -4.39 -12.48
CA GLY A 83 1.76 -3.47 -13.62
C GLY A 83 2.36 -2.13 -13.20
N ARG A 84 1.86 -1.54 -12.11
CA ARG A 84 2.39 -0.29 -11.56
C ARG A 84 3.82 -0.42 -11.08
N VAL A 85 4.19 -1.53 -10.43
CA VAL A 85 5.57 -1.78 -9.99
C VAL A 85 6.52 -1.90 -11.18
N LEU A 86 6.13 -2.60 -12.25
CA LEU A 86 6.93 -2.73 -13.47
C LEU A 86 7.14 -1.38 -14.16
N VAL A 87 6.09 -0.56 -14.25
CA VAL A 87 6.18 0.81 -14.77
C VAL A 87 7.13 1.66 -13.90
N ALA A 88 6.99 1.58 -12.57
CA ALA A 88 7.87 2.29 -11.65
C ALA A 88 9.33 1.86 -11.80
N LEU A 89 9.61 0.56 -11.91
CA LEU A 89 10.96 0.03 -12.16
C LEU A 89 11.55 0.52 -13.48
N ALA A 90 10.74 0.60 -14.53
CA ALA A 90 11.19 1.05 -15.85
C ALA A 90 11.49 2.55 -15.91
N LEU A 91 10.74 3.37 -15.16
CA LEU A 91 10.84 4.83 -15.19
C LEU A 91 11.77 5.41 -14.11
N THR A 92 12.04 4.68 -13.04
CA THR A 92 12.79 5.21 -11.88
C THR A 92 14.30 4.96 -12.07
N PRO A 93 15.11 5.99 -12.30
CA PRO A 93 16.57 5.84 -12.32
C PRO A 93 17.07 5.41 -10.95
N GLU A 94 18.29 4.86 -10.89
CA GLU A 94 18.89 4.40 -9.63
C GLU A 94 18.85 5.50 -8.55
N ASP A 95 18.34 5.15 -7.36
CA ASP A 95 18.22 6.08 -6.24
C ASP A 95 19.62 6.46 -5.75
N GLU A 96 19.98 7.73 -5.90
CA GLU A 96 21.26 8.26 -5.41
C GLU A 96 21.37 8.18 -3.88
N GLY A 97 20.24 7.99 -3.20
CA GLY A 97 20.15 8.06 -1.75
C GLY A 97 20.02 9.49 -1.27
N ILE A 98 19.95 9.64 0.05
CA ILE A 98 19.89 10.93 0.73
C ILE A 98 20.80 10.83 1.94
N ASP A 99 21.74 11.75 2.06
CA ASP A 99 22.58 11.82 3.25
C ASP A 99 21.75 12.14 4.49
N GLY A 100 22.04 11.45 5.58
CA GLY A 100 21.57 11.85 6.89
C GLY A 100 22.30 13.12 7.35
N TYR A 101 21.74 13.79 8.34
CA TYR A 101 22.41 14.93 8.98
C TYR A 101 22.54 14.70 10.48
N TRP A 102 23.54 15.32 11.09
CA TRP A 102 23.71 15.30 12.53
C TRP A 102 23.04 16.51 13.17
N SER A 103 22.28 16.26 14.23
CA SER A 103 21.77 17.29 15.14
C SER A 103 22.37 17.06 16.52
N GLY A 104 23.43 17.80 16.84
CA GLY A 104 24.23 17.58 18.05
C GLY A 104 24.84 16.17 18.05
N ARG A 105 24.42 15.33 19.00
CA ARG A 105 24.88 13.92 19.14
C ARG A 105 23.98 12.90 18.46
N THR A 106 22.92 13.34 17.78
CA THR A 106 21.92 12.45 17.17
C THR A 106 22.06 12.50 15.65
N HIS A 107 22.22 11.35 15.02
CA HIS A 107 22.13 11.22 13.57
C HIS A 107 20.66 11.11 13.15
N MET A 108 20.23 12.00 12.25
CA MET A 108 18.87 12.11 11.77
C MET A 108 18.78 11.59 10.33
N GLY A 109 18.19 10.40 10.20
CA GLY A 109 17.70 9.88 8.93
C GLY A 109 18.78 9.56 7.91
N GLY A 110 18.43 9.80 6.64
CA GLY A 110 19.17 9.35 5.46
C GLY A 110 18.52 8.13 4.80
N ARG A 111 18.89 7.91 3.54
CA ARG A 111 18.48 6.77 2.72
C ARG A 111 19.69 6.32 1.91
N ARG A 112 20.01 5.03 1.95
CA ARG A 112 21.12 4.49 1.16
C ARG A 112 20.81 4.60 -0.33
N ALA A 113 21.84 4.82 -1.14
CA ALA A 113 21.74 4.62 -2.58
C ALA A 113 21.16 3.23 -2.92
N GLY A 114 20.32 3.18 -3.96
CA GLY A 114 19.61 1.99 -4.43
C GLY A 114 18.46 1.52 -3.52
N TYR A 115 18.11 2.24 -2.46
CA TYR A 115 17.06 1.81 -1.55
C TYR A 115 15.70 1.70 -2.25
N LEU A 116 15.33 2.69 -3.08
CA LEU A 116 14.04 2.63 -3.78
C LEU A 116 13.98 1.46 -4.77
N GLN A 117 15.07 1.16 -5.49
CA GLN A 117 15.16 0.00 -6.39
C GLN A 117 14.99 -1.30 -5.62
N GLN A 118 15.67 -1.43 -4.48
CA GLN A 118 15.54 -2.60 -3.62
C GLN A 118 14.08 -2.78 -3.19
N ARG A 119 13.41 -1.71 -2.74
CA ARG A 119 12.01 -1.81 -2.29
C ARG A 119 11.05 -2.09 -3.44
N LEU A 120 11.28 -1.52 -4.63
CA LEU A 120 10.49 -1.85 -5.82
C LEU A 120 10.68 -3.33 -6.24
N ALA A 121 11.88 -3.88 -6.10
CA ALA A 121 12.14 -5.31 -6.35
C ALA A 121 11.44 -6.22 -5.32
N GLU A 122 11.44 -5.83 -4.05
CA GLU A 122 10.68 -6.54 -2.99
C GLU A 122 9.17 -6.48 -3.25
N LEU A 123 8.64 -5.31 -3.63
CA LEU A 123 7.24 -5.13 -4.01
C LEU A 123 6.87 -5.93 -5.26
N HIS A 124 7.78 -6.04 -6.23
CA HIS A 124 7.60 -6.87 -7.41
C HIS A 124 7.46 -8.35 -7.02
N ALA A 125 8.35 -8.85 -6.16
CA ALA A 125 8.29 -10.22 -5.66
C ALA A 125 6.99 -10.50 -4.88
N LEU A 126 6.56 -9.56 -4.03
CA LEU A 126 5.29 -9.62 -3.31
C LEU A 126 4.11 -9.69 -4.29
N ALA A 127 4.06 -8.79 -5.27
CA ALA A 127 2.98 -8.72 -6.25
C ALA A 127 2.87 -10.01 -7.07
N GLN A 128 4.02 -10.56 -7.49
CA GLN A 128 4.06 -11.86 -8.17
C GLN A 128 3.54 -13.00 -7.29
N TRP A 129 3.92 -13.01 -6.00
CA TRP A 129 3.44 -14.00 -5.05
C TRP A 129 1.92 -13.94 -4.88
N CYS A 130 1.36 -12.72 -4.80
CA CYS A 130 -0.08 -12.47 -4.67
C CYS A 130 -0.83 -12.89 -5.93
N ALA A 131 -0.34 -12.51 -7.12
CA ALA A 131 -0.95 -12.86 -8.41
C ALA A 131 -0.98 -14.39 -8.60
N ALA A 132 0.12 -15.08 -8.30
CA ALA A 132 0.20 -16.54 -8.37
C ALA A 132 -0.81 -17.27 -7.45
N ARG A 133 -1.36 -16.57 -6.45
CA ARG A 133 -2.31 -17.12 -5.46
C ARG A 133 -3.70 -16.48 -5.55
N GLY A 134 -3.95 -15.62 -6.54
CA GLY A 134 -5.22 -14.90 -6.70
C GLY A 134 -5.57 -14.01 -5.49
N ARG A 135 -4.56 -13.42 -4.83
CA ARG A 135 -4.74 -12.54 -3.67
C ARG A 135 -4.61 -11.07 -4.07
N GLY A 136 -5.37 -10.20 -3.43
CA GLY A 136 -5.21 -8.75 -3.56
C GLY A 136 -3.98 -8.23 -2.80
N VAL A 137 -3.58 -7.00 -3.10
CA VAL A 137 -2.52 -6.27 -2.38
C VAL A 137 -3.15 -5.14 -1.59
N VAL A 138 -2.75 -4.98 -0.34
CA VAL A 138 -3.20 -3.92 0.57
C VAL A 138 -2.01 -3.14 1.11
N TRP A 139 -2.19 -1.87 1.43
CA TRP A 139 -1.19 -1.01 2.05
C TRP A 139 -1.84 -0.02 3.04
N GLY A 140 -1.08 0.43 4.03
CA GLY A 140 -1.52 1.39 5.04
C GLY A 140 -0.51 1.61 6.15
#